data_AF-A0ABD3C129-F1
#
_entry.id   AF-A0ABD3C129-F1
#
_cell.length_a   1.000
_cell.length_b   1.000
_cell.length_c   1.000
_cell.angle_alpha   90.00
_cell.angle_beta   90.00
_cell.angle_gamma   90.00
#
_symmetry.space_group_name_H-M   'P 1'
#
loop_
_entity.id
_entity.type
_entity.pdbx_description
1 polymer ?
#
loop_
_entity_poly.entity_id
_entity_poly.type
_entity_poly.pdbx_seq_one_letter_code
_entity_poly.pdbx_strand_id
1 'polypeptide(L)'
;MPLLIPERVQMEEQFKTLNSFIALLGTARFRQFWDEVAKSRHILEVVPDMVGFEQAIQAYAIHVLSPTYQKVPRSVLVEAINIKGQSLDKLLEHHIANSGWEIEKDQSKGQLIILPRTEFNHSELKKSNADGIPLDKIARIIPILG
;
A
#
# COMPACT_ATOMS: atom_id res chain seq x y z
N MET A 1 13.41 11.81 4.21
CA MET A 1 13.70 13.25 4.07
C MET A 1 14.25 13.46 2.67
N PRO A 2 13.69 14.33 1.83
CA PRO A 2 14.20 14.51 0.47
C PRO A 2 15.53 15.27 0.53
N LEU A 3 16.63 14.55 0.31
CA LEU A 3 18.01 15.03 0.45
C LEU A 3 18.44 16.07 -0.62
N LEU A 4 17.55 16.39 -1.57
CA LEU A 4 17.87 17.13 -2.80
C LEU A 4 17.48 18.62 -2.76
N ILE A 5 16.75 19.08 -1.73
CA ILE A 5 16.28 20.47 -1.63
C ILE A 5 17.11 21.22 -0.59
N PRO A 6 17.69 22.40 -0.90
CA PRO A 6 18.42 23.20 0.08
C PRO A 6 17.55 23.58 1.29
N GLU A 7 18.10 23.53 2.50
CA GLU A 7 17.40 23.78 3.77
C GLU A 7 16.59 25.09 3.77
N ARG A 8 17.14 26.16 3.16
CA ARG A 8 16.46 27.46 3.03
C ARG A 8 15.09 27.38 2.32
N VAL A 9 14.98 26.51 1.31
CA VAL A 9 13.74 26.30 0.54
C VAL A 9 12.81 25.32 1.29
N GLN A 10 13.38 24.39 2.05
CA GLN A 10 12.59 23.50 2.93
C GLN A 10 11.89 24.23 4.07
N MET A 11 12.33 25.46 4.42
CA MET A 11 11.70 26.27 5.45
C MET A 11 10.42 26.98 4.99
N GLU A 12 10.16 27.04 3.69
CA GLU A 12 8.93 27.61 3.12
C GLU A 12 7.71 26.75 3.50
N GLU A 13 6.58 27.39 3.78
CA GLU A 13 5.38 26.71 4.27
C GLU A 13 4.85 25.65 3.29
N GLN A 14 4.96 25.90 1.99
CA GLN A 14 4.53 24.96 0.95
C GLN A 14 5.36 23.67 0.98
N PHE A 15 6.68 23.78 1.16
CA PHE A 15 7.57 22.64 1.26
C PHE A 15 7.44 21.89 2.59
N LYS A 16 7.15 22.60 3.69
CA LYS A 16 6.82 21.98 4.97
C LYS A 16 5.57 21.12 4.87
N THR A 17 4.53 21.62 4.22
CA THR A 17 3.30 20.86 3.99
C THR A 17 3.51 19.68 3.02
N LEU A 18 4.31 19.84 1.97
CA LEU A 18 4.66 18.73 1.10
C LEU A 18 5.46 17.64 1.83
N ASN A 19 6.40 18.04 2.70
CA ASN A 19 7.15 17.09 3.53
C ASN A 19 6.25 16.35 4.52
N SER A 20 5.24 17.02 5.10
CA SER A 20 4.28 16.35 5.97
C SER A 20 3.44 15.33 5.19
N PHE A 21 3.01 15.66 3.96
CA PHE A 21 2.34 14.71 3.08
C PHE A 21 3.20 13.48 2.78
N ILE A 22 4.46 13.67 2.41
CA ILE A 22 5.41 12.57 2.15
C ILE A 22 5.59 11.71 3.40
N ALA A 23 5.72 12.31 4.59
CA ALA A 23 5.86 11.57 5.83
C ALA A 23 4.60 10.75 6.18
N LEU A 24 3.42 11.31 5.95
CA LEU A 24 2.14 10.61 6.18
C LEU A 24 1.95 9.44 5.21
N LEU A 25 2.26 9.64 3.92
CA LEU A 25 2.20 8.57 2.91
C LEU A 25 3.26 7.48 3.16
N GLY A 26 4.47 7.88 3.57
CA GLY A 26 5.55 6.96 3.90
C GLY A 26 5.26 6.11 5.16
N THR A 27 4.38 6.58 6.04
CA THR A 27 3.91 5.82 7.22
C THR A 27 2.53 5.20 7.03
N ALA A 28 2.01 5.18 5.80
CA ALA A 28 0.68 4.65 5.44
C ALA A 28 -0.49 5.26 6.25
N ARG A 29 -0.34 6.50 6.74
CA ARG A 29 -1.37 7.23 7.50
C ARG A 29 -2.33 7.97 6.59
N PHE A 30 -3.04 7.22 5.75
CA PHE A 30 -3.88 7.75 4.68
C PHE A 30 -4.99 8.69 5.17
N ARG A 31 -5.68 8.36 6.27
CA ARG A 31 -6.73 9.24 6.83
C ARG A 31 -6.19 10.62 7.20
N GLN A 32 -5.07 10.66 7.92
CA GLN A 32 -4.43 11.92 8.31
C GLN A 32 -3.92 12.67 7.07
N PHE A 33 -3.40 11.96 6.07
CA PHE A 33 -3.03 12.57 4.80
C PHE A 33 -4.21 13.27 4.12
N TRP A 34 -5.37 12.61 4.03
CA TRP A 34 -6.57 13.20 3.41
C TRP A 34 -7.09 14.41 4.19
N ASP A 35 -7.05 14.37 5.52
CA ASP A 35 -7.41 15.50 6.38
C ASP A 35 -6.48 16.71 6.15
N GLU A 36 -5.18 16.49 6.01
CA GLU A 36 -4.21 17.55 5.73
C GLU A 36 -4.34 18.09 4.29
N VAL A 37 -4.58 17.23 3.31
CA VAL A 37 -4.90 17.62 1.93
C VAL A 37 -6.14 18.52 1.87
N ALA A 38 -7.19 18.19 2.64
CA ALA A 38 -8.40 19.01 2.69
C ALA A 38 -8.14 20.42 3.24
N LYS A 39 -7.19 20.58 4.18
CA LYS A 39 -6.79 21.88 4.74
C LYS A 39 -5.90 22.68 3.79
N SER A 40 -5.12 22.00 2.97
CA SER A 40 -4.07 22.61 2.14
C SER A 40 -4.37 22.52 0.63
N ARG A 41 -5.65 22.52 0.24
CA ARG A 41 -6.09 22.48 -1.17
C ARG A 41 -5.42 23.54 -2.05
N HIS A 42 -5.20 24.73 -1.50
CA HIS A 42 -4.53 25.82 -2.21
C HIS A 42 -3.10 25.49 -2.68
N ILE A 43 -2.42 24.50 -2.08
CA ILE A 43 -1.08 24.05 -2.50
C ILE A 43 -1.18 23.11 -3.72
N LEU A 44 -2.26 22.33 -3.80
CA LEU A 44 -2.50 21.40 -4.90
C LEU A 44 -3.04 22.11 -6.15
N GLU A 45 -3.73 23.24 -5.97
CA GLU A 45 -4.24 24.07 -7.07
C GLU A 45 -3.13 24.79 -7.85
N VAL A 46 -1.91 24.91 -7.29
CA VAL A 46 -0.78 25.59 -7.93
C VAL A 46 -0.18 24.78 -9.08
N VAL A 47 -0.53 23.49 -9.20
CA VAL A 47 0.02 22.60 -10.23
C VAL A 47 -1.09 22.19 -11.21
N PRO A 48 -1.22 22.88 -12.37
CA PRO A 48 -2.19 22.53 -13.41
C PRO A 48 -2.10 21.07 -13.89
N ASP A 49 -0.91 20.46 -13.77
CA ASP A 49 -0.63 19.08 -14.17
C ASP A 49 -0.93 18.02 -13.09
N MET A 50 -1.47 18.40 -11.92
CA MET A 50 -1.88 17.45 -10.88
C MET A 50 -3.22 16.75 -11.16
N VAL A 51 -3.73 16.83 -12.39
CA VAL A 51 -4.87 16.00 -12.83
C VAL A 51 -4.47 14.52 -12.68
N GLY A 52 -5.12 13.81 -11.78
CA GLY A 52 -4.78 12.41 -11.47
C GLY A 52 -4.05 12.21 -10.14
N PHE A 53 -3.72 13.27 -9.40
CA PHE A 53 -3.00 13.14 -8.12
C PHE A 53 -3.78 12.28 -7.11
N GLU A 54 -5.06 12.56 -6.92
CA GLU A 54 -5.90 11.78 -6.01
C GLU A 54 -5.98 10.30 -6.44
N GLN A 55 -6.11 10.04 -7.74
CA GLN A 55 -6.14 8.70 -8.31
C GLN A 55 -4.80 7.96 -8.11
N ALA A 56 -3.68 8.66 -8.24
CA ALA A 56 -2.35 8.09 -7.99
C ALA A 56 -2.17 7.72 -6.51
N ILE A 57 -2.63 8.58 -5.59
CA ILE A 57 -2.61 8.26 -4.15
C ILE A 57 -3.54 7.10 -3.83
N GLN A 58 -4.73 7.03 -4.44
CA GLN A 58 -5.66 5.90 -4.28
C GLN A 58 -5.03 4.58 -4.75
N ALA A 59 -4.39 4.59 -5.93
CA ALA A 59 -3.68 3.42 -6.45
C ALA A 59 -2.52 3.01 -5.52
N TYR A 60 -1.78 3.98 -4.98
CA TYR A 60 -0.73 3.72 -4.00
C TYR A 60 -1.28 3.13 -2.70
N ALA A 61 -2.39 3.66 -2.17
CA ALA A 61 -3.03 3.13 -0.97
C ALA A 61 -3.47 1.67 -1.16
N ILE A 62 -4.07 1.35 -2.31
CA ILE A 62 -4.43 -0.03 -2.68
C ILE A 62 -3.18 -0.92 -2.76
N HIS A 63 -2.12 -0.43 -3.40
CA HIS A 63 -0.87 -1.15 -3.52
C HIS A 63 -0.22 -1.44 -2.17
N VAL A 64 -0.27 -0.51 -1.21
CA VAL A 64 0.26 -0.71 0.15
C VAL A 64 -0.61 -1.67 0.95
N LEU A 65 -1.94 -1.59 0.83
CA LEU A 65 -2.86 -2.46 1.58
C LEU A 65 -2.82 -3.92 1.10
N SER A 66 -2.67 -4.15 -0.20
CA SER A 66 -2.66 -5.49 -0.81
C SER A 66 -1.65 -6.48 -0.18
N PRO A 67 -0.35 -6.16 -0.03
CA PRO A 67 0.61 -7.03 0.64
C PRO A 67 0.53 -6.99 2.16
N THR A 68 -0.14 -5.99 2.76
CA THR A 68 -0.14 -5.80 4.22
C THR A 68 -1.31 -6.51 4.89
N TYR A 69 -2.44 -6.66 4.20
CA TYR A 69 -3.66 -7.24 4.75
C TYR A 69 -4.20 -8.37 3.87
N GLN A 70 -4.60 -9.47 4.50
CA GLN A 70 -5.37 -10.51 3.81
C GLN A 70 -6.87 -10.16 3.73
N LYS A 71 -7.40 -9.55 4.80
CA LYS A 71 -8.80 -9.11 4.91
C LYS A 71 -8.83 -7.69 5.44
N VAL A 72 -9.55 -6.80 4.75
CA VAL A 72 -9.70 -5.38 5.11
C VAL A 72 -11.18 -5.05 5.29
N PRO A 73 -11.59 -4.44 6.42
CA PRO A 73 -12.94 -3.90 6.56
C PRO A 73 -13.21 -2.81 5.52
N ARG A 74 -14.41 -2.82 4.93
CA ARG A 74 -14.79 -1.79 3.95
C ARG A 74 -14.61 -0.36 4.47
N SER A 75 -14.87 -0.13 5.76
CA SER A 75 -14.65 1.17 6.41
C SER A 75 -13.19 1.63 6.35
N VAL A 76 -12.24 0.72 6.59
CA VAL A 76 -10.80 1.01 6.51
C VAL A 76 -10.40 1.31 5.08
N LEU A 77 -10.91 0.56 4.11
CA LEU A 77 -10.63 0.84 2.70
C LEU A 77 -11.16 2.22 2.30
N VAL A 78 -12.41 2.56 2.67
CA VAL A 78 -13.02 3.89 2.44
C VAL A 78 -12.14 5.02 3.00
N GLU A 79 -11.63 4.85 4.23
CA GLU A 79 -10.76 5.85 4.87
C GLU A 79 -9.40 5.97 4.16
N ALA A 80 -8.86 4.87 3.64
CA ALA A 80 -7.56 4.86 2.98
C ALA A 80 -7.59 5.51 1.59
N ILE A 81 -8.62 5.23 0.78
CA ILE A 81 -8.74 5.76 -0.59
C ILE A 81 -9.58 7.03 -0.68
N ASN A 82 -10.28 7.39 0.40
CA ASN A 82 -11.19 8.55 0.47
C ASN A 82 -12.28 8.55 -0.62
N ILE A 83 -12.73 7.38 -1.06
CA ILE A 83 -13.84 7.21 -2.00
C ILE A 83 -15.04 6.62 -1.26
N LYS A 84 -16.24 7.16 -1.54
CA LYS A 84 -17.51 6.74 -0.94
C LYS A 84 -18.57 6.47 -2.01
N GLY A 85 -19.61 5.72 -1.63
CA GLY A 85 -20.80 5.47 -2.46
C GLY A 85 -20.50 4.67 -3.73
N GLN A 86 -21.19 4.99 -4.82
CA GLN A 86 -21.15 4.23 -6.09
C GLN A 86 -19.76 4.13 -6.72
N SER A 87 -18.90 5.13 -6.52
CA SER A 87 -17.52 5.09 -7.04
C SER A 87 -16.68 4.01 -6.37
N LEU A 88 -16.92 3.75 -5.08
CA LEU A 88 -16.27 2.66 -4.37
C LEU A 88 -16.77 1.31 -4.88
N ASP A 89 -18.08 1.17 -5.10
CA ASP A 89 -18.64 -0.08 -5.61
C ASP A 89 -18.08 -0.42 -7.00
N LYS A 90 -17.96 0.56 -7.90
CA LYS A 90 -17.30 0.38 -9.21
C LYS A 90 -15.83 -0.05 -9.08
N LEU A 91 -15.09 0.54 -8.15
CA LEU A 91 -13.69 0.19 -7.91
C LEU A 91 -13.57 -1.25 -7.40
N LEU A 92 -14.45 -1.66 -6.48
CA LEU A 92 -14.51 -3.02 -5.98
C LEU A 92 -14.87 -4.01 -7.09
N GLU A 93 -15.90 -3.72 -7.88
CA GLU A 93 -16.29 -4.55 -9.04
C GLU A 93 -15.11 -4.73 -10.01
N HIS A 94 -14.40 -3.64 -10.32
CA HIS A 94 -13.22 -3.68 -11.17
C HIS A 94 -12.12 -4.59 -10.60
N HIS A 95 -11.79 -4.46 -9.31
CA HIS A 95 -10.75 -5.28 -8.69
C HIS A 95 -11.18 -6.73 -8.44
N ILE A 96 -12.47 -7.00 -8.25
CA ILE A 96 -13.01 -8.38 -8.21
C ILE A 96 -12.84 -9.03 -9.58
N ALA A 97 -13.20 -8.32 -10.66
CA ALA A 97 -13.10 -8.85 -12.02
C ALA A 97 -11.65 -9.02 -12.51
N ASN A 98 -10.76 -8.08 -12.15
CA ASN A 98 -9.44 -7.98 -12.78
C ASN A 98 -8.26 -8.27 -11.85
N SER A 99 -8.48 -8.27 -10.53
CA SER A 99 -7.40 -8.35 -9.54
C SER A 99 -7.58 -9.48 -8.53
N GLY A 100 -8.64 -10.28 -8.62
CA GLY A 100 -8.85 -11.43 -7.72
C GLY A 100 -9.27 -11.05 -6.30
N TRP A 101 -9.94 -9.91 -6.14
CA TRP A 101 -10.52 -9.52 -4.85
C TRP A 101 -11.82 -10.30 -4.60
N GLU A 102 -12.14 -10.54 -3.34
CA GLU A 102 -13.40 -11.17 -2.94
C GLU A 102 -14.08 -10.36 -1.83
N ILE A 103 -15.40 -10.52 -1.70
CA ILE A 103 -16.19 -9.86 -0.66
C ILE A 103 -16.80 -10.93 0.23
N GLU A 104 -16.47 -10.87 1.51
CA GLU A 104 -17.08 -11.70 2.55
C GLU A 104 -18.13 -10.85 3.28
N LYS A 105 -19.40 -11.25 3.16
CA LYS A 105 -20.51 -10.64 3.90
C LYS A 105 -20.75 -11.45 5.17
N ASP A 106 -20.11 -11.06 6.27
CA ASP A 106 -20.40 -11.63 7.57
C ASP A 106 -21.64 -10.93 8.15
N GLN A 107 -22.67 -11.71 8.49
CA GLN A 107 -23.93 -11.23 9.06
C GLN A 107 -23.74 -10.47 10.40
N SER A 108 -22.58 -10.65 11.06
CA SER A 108 -22.29 -10.09 12.38
C SER A 108 -21.22 -8.99 12.40
N LYS A 109 -20.32 -8.93 11.42
CA LYS A 109 -19.11 -8.06 11.44
C LYS A 109 -19.00 -7.07 10.28
N GLY A 110 -20.02 -6.96 9.44
CA GLY A 110 -20.03 -6.06 8.30
C GLY A 110 -19.30 -6.62 7.08
N GLN A 111 -19.15 -5.79 6.04
CA GLN A 111 -18.57 -6.20 4.76
C GLN A 111 -17.03 -6.19 4.84
N LEU A 112 -16.42 -7.38 4.70
CA LEU A 112 -14.97 -7.58 4.62
C LEU A 112 -14.55 -7.78 3.17
N ILE A 113 -13.41 -7.19 2.81
CA ILE A 113 -12.80 -7.30 1.49
C ILE A 113 -11.58 -8.19 1.63
N ILE A 114 -11.54 -9.30 0.91
CA ILE A 114 -10.42 -10.23 0.88
C ILE A 114 -9.52 -9.80 -0.28
N LEU A 115 -8.25 -9.54 0.04
CA LEU A 115 -7.24 -9.14 -0.94
C LEU A 115 -6.54 -10.39 -1.51
N PRO A 116 -5.97 -10.31 -2.73
CA PRO A 116 -5.32 -11.43 -3.39
C PRO A 116 -4.15 -11.93 -2.55
N ARG A 117 -3.96 -13.24 -2.48
CA ARG A 117 -2.87 -13.82 -1.69
C ARG A 117 -1.52 -13.45 -2.31
N THR A 118 -0.62 -12.94 -1.49
CA THR A 118 0.76 -12.62 -1.80
C THR A 118 1.68 -13.28 -0.77
N GLU A 119 2.96 -13.39 -1.09
CA GLU A 119 3.96 -13.92 -0.13
C GLU A 119 4.09 -13.09 1.15
N PHE A 120 3.58 -11.84 1.13
CA PHE A 120 3.64 -10.89 2.25
C PHE A 120 2.37 -10.87 3.10
N ASN A 121 1.20 -11.19 2.53
CA ASN A 121 -0.08 -11.17 3.24
C ASN A 121 -0.59 -12.56 3.66
N HIS A 122 0.17 -13.63 3.37
CA HIS A 122 -0.18 -14.99 3.74
C HIS A 122 0.97 -15.64 4.52
N SER A 123 0.69 -16.02 5.76
CA SER A 123 1.62 -16.75 6.61
C SER A 123 1.74 -18.21 6.14
N GLU A 124 2.49 -18.47 5.07
CA GLU A 124 2.96 -19.83 4.81
C GLU A 124 4.20 -20.10 5.65
N LEU A 125 4.13 -21.15 6.48
CA LEU A 125 5.34 -21.80 6.96
C LEU A 125 6.07 -22.32 5.72
N LYS A 126 7.10 -21.60 5.27
CA LYS A 126 8.13 -22.21 4.43
C LYS A 126 8.74 -23.32 5.27
N LYS A 127 8.21 -24.54 5.15
CA LYS A 127 8.84 -25.75 5.67
C LYS A 127 10.16 -25.87 4.90
N SER A 128 11.20 -25.24 5.44
CA SER A 128 12.55 -25.59 5.08
C SER A 128 12.74 -27.02 5.58
N ASN A 129 12.50 -27.99 4.70
CA ASN A 129 13.10 -29.32 4.86
C ASN A 129 14.62 -29.25 4.58
N ALA A 130 15.23 -28.07 4.62
CA ALA A 130 16.56 -27.74 4.17
C ALA A 130 17.37 -26.99 5.26
N ASP A 131 17.19 -27.36 6.53
CA ASP A 131 18.20 -27.06 7.56
C ASP A 131 19.51 -27.86 7.37
N GLY A 132 19.58 -28.69 6.32
CA GLY A 132 20.80 -29.36 5.90
C GLY A 132 20.97 -29.32 4.39
N ILE A 133 22.19 -29.03 3.94
CA ILE A 133 22.60 -29.34 2.57
C ILE A 133 22.65 -30.88 2.46
N PRO A 134 21.92 -31.51 1.52
CA PRO A 134 21.94 -32.95 1.32
C PRO A 134 23.37 -33.46 1.07
N LEU A 135 23.75 -34.58 1.69
CA LEU A 135 25.10 -35.14 1.62
C LEU A 135 25.53 -35.42 0.17
N ASP A 136 24.58 -35.78 -0.71
CA ASP A 136 24.81 -35.98 -2.15
C ASP A 136 25.33 -34.72 -2.87
N LYS A 137 24.96 -33.52 -2.40
CA LYS A 137 25.48 -32.25 -2.92
C LYS A 137 26.89 -31.97 -2.41
N ILE A 138 27.21 -32.38 -1.18
CA ILE A 138 28.54 -32.20 -0.57
C ILE A 138 29.54 -33.22 -1.14
N ALA A 139 29.12 -34.47 -1.32
CA ALA A 139 29.94 -35.57 -1.81
C ALA A 139 30.45 -35.38 -3.25
N ARG A 140 29.81 -34.50 -4.05
CA ARG A 140 30.30 -34.12 -5.38
C ARG A 140 31.49 -33.16 -5.34
N ILE A 141 31.69 -32.45 -4.23
CA ILE A 141 32.71 -31.41 -4.10
C ILE A 141 34.00 -32.00 -3.48
N ILE A 142 33.88 -33.03 -2.63
CA ILE A 142 35.01 -33.69 -1.96
C ILE A 142 36.04 -34.32 -2.92
N PRO A 143 35.66 -35.00 -4.02
CA PRO A 143 36.63 -35.62 -4.94
C PRO A 143 37.47 -34.62 -5.73
N ILE A 144 37.08 -33.35 -5.76
CA ILE A 144 37.73 -32.28 -6.54
C ILE A 144 38.79 -31.54 -5.69
N LEU A 145 38.81 -31.77 -4.37
CA LEU A 145 39.79 -31.19 -3.43
C LEU A 145 40.92 -32.18 -3.03
N GLY A 146 41.07 -33.29 -3.76
CA GLY A 146 42.14 -34.28 -3.57
C GLY A 146 43.26 -34.12 -4.59
#